data_AF-A0A6J4NSY2-F1
#
_entry.id   AF-A0A6J4NSY2-F1
#
_cell.length_a   1.000
_cell.length_b   1.000
_cell.length_c   1.000
_cell.angle_alpha   90.00
_cell.angle_beta   90.00
_cell.angle_gamma   90.00
#
_symmetry.space_group_name_H-M   'P 1'
#
loop_
_entity.id
_entity.type
_entity.pdbx_description
1 polymer ?
#
loop_
_entity_poly.entity_id
_entity_poly.type
_entity_poly.pdbx_seq_one_letter_code
_entity_poly.pdbx_strand_id
1 'polypeptide(L)'
;MGSATRTAAAGIAVAGVVGLGLLAAPAGAGAAPVLPAVTPEELVASVLQADPDAFAGTVELDNALGLPAVEGVPAGSSEARVWSDGEDGGRVQLPSDSGERTLVTDGTTFWAWDSAERTVLTGEKGERPAGAAPSEVAADPAAAATEAIRVLQTSSDVAVDGTSEVAGRPAYELVLTPDPTERTLLREVRVAVDAEQRIPLRLTVLAQGSTDPVFQVGFTELEFAAQDAELFTFTPPPGSEVEQAERPEGVERPEESTGAAPQVVGDGWDTVVVATLPEQPQTEDGGEGPLGQVAALGTPVSGPWGSGTLITTAVGSAILTDDGRVAAGAVPEQVLTEALGR
;
A
#
# COMPACT_ATOMS: atom_id res chain seq x y z
N MET A 1 -41.94 -63.12 -36.47
CA MET A 1 -42.40 -62.08 -35.52
C MET A 1 -41.47 -62.12 -34.32
N GLY A 2 -40.84 -60.98 -33.99
CA GLY A 2 -39.89 -60.88 -32.88
C GLY A 2 -38.84 -59.79 -33.14
N SER A 3 -39.22 -58.54 -32.92
CA SER A 3 -38.35 -57.35 -32.90
C SER A 3 -37.83 -57.09 -31.48
N ALA A 4 -36.54 -56.78 -31.32
CA ALA A 4 -36.02 -55.86 -30.29
C ALA A 4 -34.52 -55.56 -30.57
N THR A 5 -34.18 -54.37 -31.07
CA THR A 5 -33.73 -53.16 -30.34
C THR A 5 -32.25 -53.24 -29.91
N ARG A 6 -31.37 -52.57 -30.67
CA ARG A 6 -30.00 -52.24 -30.27
C ARG A 6 -30.03 -50.94 -29.49
N THR A 7 -29.58 -50.96 -28.24
CA THR A 7 -29.32 -49.78 -27.42
C THR A 7 -27.94 -49.21 -27.79
N ALA A 8 -27.90 -47.97 -28.27
CA ALA A 8 -26.68 -47.19 -28.42
C ALA A 8 -26.44 -46.42 -27.12
N ALA A 9 -25.27 -46.62 -26.50
CA ALA A 9 -24.81 -45.81 -25.37
C ALA A 9 -24.17 -44.54 -25.92
N ALA A 10 -24.85 -43.40 -25.76
CA ALA A 10 -24.28 -42.08 -25.98
C ALA A 10 -23.62 -41.63 -24.67
N GLY A 11 -22.29 -41.56 -24.67
CA GLY A 11 -21.53 -40.92 -23.59
C GLY A 11 -21.72 -39.41 -23.68
N ILE A 12 -22.38 -38.82 -22.69
CA ILE A 12 -22.53 -37.38 -22.54
C ILE A 12 -21.21 -36.87 -21.94
N ALA A 13 -20.43 -36.14 -22.75
CA ALA A 13 -19.37 -35.28 -22.25
C ALA A 13 -20.03 -34.07 -21.58
N VAL A 14 -19.94 -33.98 -20.26
CA VAL A 14 -20.38 -32.79 -19.52
C VAL A 14 -19.28 -31.74 -19.67
N ALA A 15 -19.46 -30.83 -20.64
CA ALA A 15 -18.76 -29.56 -20.65
C ALA A 15 -19.45 -28.65 -19.62
N GLY A 16 -18.78 -28.37 -18.50
CA GLY A 16 -19.24 -27.42 -17.51
C GLY A 16 -19.11 -26.00 -18.05
N VAL A 17 -20.16 -25.50 -18.69
CA VAL A 17 -20.33 -24.06 -18.95
C VAL A 17 -20.85 -23.45 -17.66
N VAL A 18 -19.97 -22.79 -16.90
CA VAL A 18 -20.40 -21.92 -15.79
C VAL A 18 -21.13 -20.73 -16.40
N GLY A 19 -22.37 -20.53 -15.97
CA GLY A 19 -23.32 -19.61 -16.57
C GLY A 19 -22.90 -18.15 -16.42
N LEU A 20 -22.90 -17.42 -17.54
CA LEU A 20 -22.99 -15.97 -17.58
C LEU A 20 -24.36 -15.54 -17.05
N GLY A 21 -24.43 -15.23 -15.75
CA GLY A 21 -25.53 -14.47 -15.21
C GLY A 21 -25.48 -13.06 -15.77
N LEU A 22 -26.43 -12.73 -16.66
CA LEU A 22 -26.65 -11.35 -17.10
C LEU A 22 -27.17 -10.53 -15.91
N LEU A 23 -26.24 -9.99 -15.12
CA LEU A 23 -26.56 -8.94 -14.16
C LEU A 23 -26.86 -7.68 -14.97
N ALA A 24 -28.09 -7.17 -14.85
CA ALA A 24 -28.45 -5.88 -15.40
C ALA A 24 -27.61 -4.81 -14.68
N ALA A 25 -26.57 -4.31 -15.37
CA ALA A 25 -25.75 -3.21 -14.87
C ALA A 25 -26.60 -1.94 -14.73
N PRO A 26 -26.37 -1.11 -13.69
CA PRO A 26 -27.04 0.17 -13.57
C PRO A 26 -26.72 1.04 -14.81
N ALA A 27 -27.76 1.60 -15.42
CA ALA A 27 -27.62 2.49 -16.57
C ALA A 27 -26.81 3.73 -16.15
N GLY A 28 -25.53 3.76 -16.53
CA GLY A 28 -24.59 4.82 -16.14
C GLY A 28 -23.13 4.35 -16.09
N ALA A 29 -22.88 3.06 -15.84
CA ALA A 29 -21.57 2.47 -16.08
C ALA A 29 -21.41 2.22 -17.58
N GLY A 30 -20.48 2.90 -18.24
CA GLY A 30 -20.07 2.53 -19.59
C GLY A 30 -19.73 1.04 -19.66
N ALA A 31 -19.92 0.40 -20.81
CA ALA A 31 -19.46 -0.97 -20.97
C ALA A 31 -17.95 -1.02 -20.71
N ALA A 32 -17.50 -1.98 -19.91
CA ALA A 32 -16.07 -2.18 -19.65
C ALA A 32 -15.31 -2.29 -21.00
N PRO A 33 -14.12 -1.68 -21.12
CA PRO A 33 -13.35 -1.73 -22.35
C PRO A 33 -13.07 -3.16 -22.80
N VAL A 34 -13.26 -3.45 -24.10
CA VAL A 34 -12.94 -4.77 -24.65
C VAL A 34 -11.46 -4.79 -25.04
N LEU A 35 -10.64 -5.44 -24.21
CA LEU A 35 -9.20 -5.56 -24.41
C LEU A 35 -8.81 -6.96 -24.91
N PRO A 36 -7.66 -7.11 -25.60
CA PRO A 36 -7.10 -8.42 -25.91
C PRO A 36 -6.90 -9.25 -24.65
N ALA A 37 -7.16 -10.56 -24.73
CA ALA A 37 -6.89 -11.46 -23.62
C ALA A 37 -5.39 -11.48 -23.27
N VAL A 38 -5.09 -11.49 -21.98
CA VAL A 38 -3.74 -11.58 -21.42
C VAL A 38 -3.79 -12.56 -20.25
N THR A 39 -2.77 -13.40 -20.11
CA THR A 39 -2.69 -14.28 -18.93
C THR A 39 -2.25 -13.48 -17.69
N PRO A 40 -2.59 -13.93 -16.47
CA PRO A 40 -2.15 -13.26 -15.25
C PRO A 40 -0.63 -13.14 -15.18
N GLU A 41 0.11 -14.19 -15.55
CA GLU A 41 1.56 -14.21 -15.51
C GLU A 41 2.18 -13.24 -16.52
N GLU A 42 1.63 -13.17 -17.74
CA GLU A 42 2.05 -12.17 -18.74
C GLU A 42 1.76 -10.75 -18.28
N LEU A 43 0.60 -10.50 -17.65
CA LEU A 43 0.25 -9.17 -17.16
C LEU A 43 1.21 -8.74 -16.06
N VAL A 44 1.46 -9.58 -15.05
CA VAL A 44 2.41 -9.29 -13.98
C VAL A 44 3.82 -9.08 -14.54
N ALA A 45 4.28 -9.95 -15.44
CA ALA A 45 5.58 -9.79 -16.07
C ALA A 45 5.69 -8.47 -16.84
N SER A 46 4.62 -8.03 -17.51
CA SER A 46 4.58 -6.76 -18.23
C SER A 46 4.62 -5.55 -17.31
N VAL A 47 3.97 -5.60 -16.15
CA VAL A 47 4.02 -4.54 -15.12
C VAL A 47 5.42 -4.41 -14.55
N LEU A 48 6.06 -5.53 -14.20
CA LEU A 48 7.39 -5.53 -13.59
C LEU A 48 8.52 -5.10 -14.55
N GLN A 49 8.26 -5.12 -15.86
CA GLN A 49 9.19 -4.72 -16.92
C GLN A 49 8.78 -3.41 -17.59
N ALA A 50 7.69 -2.78 -17.14
CA ALA A 50 7.19 -1.55 -17.72
C ALA A 50 8.22 -0.42 -17.51
N ASP A 51 8.38 0.39 -18.55
CA ASP A 51 9.22 1.58 -18.57
C ASP A 51 8.33 2.72 -19.07
N PRO A 52 7.52 3.32 -18.18
CA PRO A 52 6.49 4.25 -18.59
C PRO A 52 7.07 5.58 -19.05
N ASP A 53 6.41 6.19 -20.04
CA ASP A 53 6.70 7.58 -20.38
C ASP A 53 6.44 8.51 -19.18
N ALA A 54 7.09 9.67 -19.20
CA ALA A 54 6.82 10.77 -18.30
C ALA A 54 5.31 11.08 -18.20
N PHE A 55 4.84 11.37 -16.99
CA PHE A 55 3.44 11.65 -16.74
C PHE A 55 3.21 12.68 -15.64
N ALA A 56 2.01 13.26 -15.65
CA ALA A 56 1.45 14.06 -14.58
C ALA A 56 0.05 13.56 -14.27
N GLY A 57 -0.35 13.60 -13.00
CA GLY A 57 -1.68 13.16 -12.60
C GLY A 57 -2.10 13.60 -11.22
N THR A 58 -3.38 13.38 -10.95
CA THR A 58 -4.00 13.57 -9.65
C THR A 58 -4.39 12.20 -9.12
N VAL A 59 -4.00 11.91 -7.87
CA VAL A 59 -4.24 10.64 -7.18
C VAL A 59 -5.11 10.90 -5.97
N GLU A 60 -6.16 10.10 -5.82
CA GLU A 60 -7.01 10.09 -4.64
C GLU A 60 -6.65 8.87 -3.80
N LEU A 61 -6.46 9.08 -2.50
CA LEU A 61 -6.24 8.06 -1.50
C LEU A 61 -7.42 8.06 -0.54
N ASP A 62 -8.10 6.92 -0.44
CA ASP A 62 -9.15 6.68 0.54
C ASP A 62 -8.66 5.66 1.57
N ASN A 63 -8.52 6.13 2.80
CA ASN A 63 -8.16 5.29 3.94
C ASN A 63 -9.37 5.08 4.85
N ALA A 64 -9.97 3.89 4.72
CA ALA A 64 -11.07 3.42 5.55
C ALA A 64 -10.63 2.35 6.57
N LEU A 65 -9.35 2.34 6.97
CA LEU A 65 -8.80 1.38 7.94
C LEU A 65 -9.40 1.53 9.35
N GLY A 66 -10.21 2.58 9.58
CA GLY A 66 -10.93 2.81 10.84
C GLY A 66 -10.02 3.20 12.00
N LEU A 67 -8.81 3.68 11.71
CA LEU A 67 -7.86 4.15 12.70
C LEU A 67 -8.33 5.52 13.25
N PRO A 68 -8.21 5.78 14.57
CA PRO A 68 -8.34 7.14 15.08
C PRO A 68 -7.31 8.05 14.40
N ALA A 69 -7.62 9.34 14.23
CA ALA A 69 -6.68 10.29 13.64
C ALA A 69 -5.42 10.36 14.50
N VAL A 70 -4.31 9.84 13.98
CA VAL A 70 -2.98 9.89 14.60
C VAL A 70 -2.16 10.89 13.81
N GLU A 71 -1.44 11.79 14.49
CA GLU A 71 -0.53 12.73 13.82
C GLU A 71 0.47 11.96 12.93
N GLY A 72 0.58 12.35 11.66
CA GLY A 72 1.46 11.72 10.68
C GLY A 72 0.86 10.56 9.88
N VAL A 73 -0.33 10.06 10.23
CA VAL A 73 -1.05 9.04 9.44
C VAL A 73 -2.27 9.68 8.77
N PRO A 74 -2.31 9.80 7.43
CA PRO A 74 -3.48 10.33 6.74
C PRO A 74 -4.67 9.39 6.96
N ALA A 75 -5.66 9.90 7.71
CA ALA A 75 -6.95 9.24 7.93
C ALA A 75 -8.00 9.89 7.03
N GLY A 76 -8.87 9.05 6.44
CA GLY A 76 -9.89 9.53 5.51
C GLY A 76 -9.37 9.67 4.08
N SER A 77 -9.97 10.60 3.34
CA SER A 77 -9.65 10.84 1.93
C SER A 77 -8.60 11.95 1.81
N SER A 78 -7.65 11.79 0.89
CA SER A 78 -6.59 12.77 0.62
C SER A 78 -6.28 12.77 -0.87
N GLU A 79 -6.00 13.95 -1.41
CA GLU A 79 -5.59 14.12 -2.80
C GLU A 79 -4.09 14.43 -2.86
N ALA A 80 -3.41 13.87 -3.86
CA ALA A 80 -2.03 14.17 -4.16
C ALA A 80 -1.86 14.46 -5.66
N ARG A 81 -1.02 15.43 -5.99
CA ARG A 81 -0.58 15.67 -7.37
C ARG A 81 0.77 15.00 -7.58
N VAL A 82 0.91 14.25 -8.66
CA VAL A 82 2.09 13.42 -8.94
C VAL A 82 2.65 13.78 -10.31
N TRP A 83 3.98 13.83 -10.39
CA TRP A 83 4.73 13.97 -11.64
C TRP A 83 5.87 12.96 -11.66
N SER A 84 6.12 12.36 -12.82
CA SER A 84 7.25 11.49 -13.10
C SER A 84 7.89 11.90 -14.43
N ASP A 85 9.21 11.87 -14.53
CA ASP A 85 9.93 12.05 -15.79
C ASP A 85 10.03 10.76 -16.62
N GLY A 86 9.49 9.64 -16.13
CA GLY A 86 9.60 8.32 -16.74
C GLY A 86 10.96 7.64 -16.49
N GLU A 87 11.86 8.29 -15.77
CA GLU A 87 13.16 7.75 -15.36
C GLU A 87 13.18 7.66 -13.82
N ASP A 88 14.10 8.38 -13.17
CA ASP A 88 14.28 8.35 -11.72
C ASP A 88 13.74 9.60 -11.01
N GLY A 89 13.25 10.60 -11.76
CA GLY A 89 12.72 11.85 -11.24
C GLY A 89 11.24 11.76 -10.88
N GLY A 90 10.89 12.33 -9.72
CA GLY A 90 9.53 12.28 -9.21
C GLY A 90 9.18 13.48 -8.35
N ARG A 91 7.90 13.86 -8.35
CA ARG A 91 7.36 14.87 -7.45
C ARG A 91 5.97 14.46 -6.98
N VAL A 92 5.73 14.60 -5.68
CA VAL A 92 4.39 14.47 -5.09
C VAL A 92 4.09 15.69 -4.26
N GLN A 93 2.92 16.29 -4.45
CA GLN A 93 2.40 17.37 -3.62
C GLN A 93 1.10 16.94 -2.95
N LEU A 94 1.08 16.98 -1.63
CA LEU A 94 -0.07 16.69 -0.79
C LEU A 94 -0.53 18.00 -0.14
N PRO A 95 -1.53 18.67 -0.72
CA PRO A 95 -2.16 19.82 -0.08
C PRO A 95 -2.94 19.40 1.18
N SER A 96 -2.98 20.28 2.17
CA SER A 96 -3.82 20.16 3.36
C SER A 96 -4.42 21.52 3.74
N ASP A 97 -5.36 21.54 4.69
CA ASP A 97 -5.96 22.79 5.17
C ASP A 97 -4.95 23.72 5.86
N SER A 98 -3.87 23.16 6.42
CA SER A 98 -2.86 23.86 7.20
C SER A 98 -1.55 24.10 6.44
N GLY A 99 -1.39 23.55 5.24
CA GLY A 99 -0.16 23.67 4.47
C GLY A 99 -0.10 22.75 3.24
N GLU A 100 1.12 22.45 2.80
CA GLU A 100 1.43 21.51 1.74
C GLU A 100 2.66 20.69 2.17
N ARG A 101 2.59 19.38 1.91
CA ARG A 101 3.76 18.51 1.94
C ARG A 101 4.20 18.22 0.52
N THR A 102 5.50 18.36 0.25
CA THR A 102 6.06 18.04 -1.07
C THR A 102 7.18 17.02 -0.91
N LEU A 103 7.14 15.95 -1.69
CA LEU A 103 8.29 15.09 -1.94
C LEU A 103 8.81 15.35 -3.35
N VAL A 104 10.12 15.47 -3.51
CA VAL A 104 10.79 15.63 -4.80
C VAL A 104 12.00 14.72 -4.85
N THR A 105 12.29 14.12 -6.00
CA THR A 105 13.57 13.48 -6.26
C THR A 105 14.01 13.77 -7.70
N ASP A 106 15.30 13.96 -7.88
CA ASP A 106 15.96 14.06 -9.20
C ASP A 106 16.58 12.73 -9.65
N GLY A 107 16.27 11.65 -8.91
CA GLY A 107 16.83 10.32 -9.11
C GLY A 107 18.11 10.02 -8.35
N THR A 108 18.78 11.04 -7.81
CA THR A 108 19.99 10.89 -6.99
C THR A 108 19.80 11.40 -5.57
N THR A 109 19.07 12.50 -5.43
CA THR A 109 18.78 13.18 -4.19
C THR A 109 17.27 13.23 -4.01
N PHE A 110 16.81 13.20 -2.77
CA PHE A 110 15.42 13.46 -2.43
C PHE A 110 15.29 14.68 -1.51
N TRP A 111 14.11 15.28 -1.54
CA TRP A 111 13.69 16.35 -0.65
C TRP A 111 12.27 16.09 -0.20
N ALA A 112 12.03 16.16 1.11
CA ALA A 112 10.70 16.20 1.70
C ALA A 112 10.53 17.54 2.41
N TRP A 113 9.50 18.29 2.02
CA TRP A 113 9.19 19.63 2.53
C TRP A 113 7.87 19.62 3.26
N ASP A 114 7.85 20.16 4.48
CA ASP A 114 6.63 20.48 5.21
C ASP A 114 6.49 22.00 5.32
N SER A 115 5.46 22.57 4.68
CA SER A 115 5.28 24.02 4.68
C SER A 115 4.81 24.59 6.02
N ALA A 116 4.12 23.78 6.83
CA ALA A 116 3.57 24.23 8.10
C ALA A 116 4.70 24.37 9.13
N GLU A 117 5.61 23.40 9.17
CA GLU A 117 6.79 23.42 10.04
C GLU A 117 7.95 24.21 9.45
N ARG A 118 7.94 24.41 8.13
CA ARG A 118 9.02 25.04 7.35
C ARG A 118 10.33 24.26 7.42
N THR A 119 10.23 22.94 7.41
CA THR A 119 11.33 21.98 7.49
C THR A 119 11.52 21.28 6.16
N VAL A 120 12.78 21.11 5.73
CA VAL A 120 13.17 20.32 4.57
C VAL A 120 14.07 19.19 5.05
N LEU A 121 13.68 17.96 4.79
CA LEU A 121 14.54 16.79 4.93
C LEU A 121 15.13 16.43 3.56
N THR A 122 16.43 16.16 3.47
CA THR A 122 17.08 15.81 2.19
C THR A 122 18.22 14.80 2.36
N GLY A 123 18.45 13.96 1.35
CA GLY A 123 19.53 12.98 1.35
C GLY A 123 19.67 12.28 0.00
N GLU A 124 20.63 11.36 -0.11
CA GLU A 124 20.80 10.53 -1.30
C GLU A 124 19.72 9.43 -1.38
N LYS A 125 19.34 9.04 -2.60
CA LYS A 125 18.36 7.98 -2.86
C LYS A 125 18.82 6.67 -2.22
N GLY A 126 18.07 6.18 -1.23
CA GLY A 126 18.37 4.97 -0.46
C GLY A 126 18.79 5.23 0.99
N GLU A 127 19.05 6.49 1.36
CA GLU A 127 19.17 6.92 2.75
C GLU A 127 17.76 7.08 3.31
N ARG A 128 17.40 6.22 4.28
CA ARG A 128 16.13 6.38 5.02
C ARG A 128 16.42 7.05 6.35
N PRO A 129 15.61 8.03 6.76
CA PRO A 129 15.66 8.54 8.12
C PRO A 129 15.37 7.40 9.10
N ALA A 130 16.14 7.33 10.18
CA ALA A 130 15.80 6.45 11.30
C ALA A 130 14.47 6.93 11.90
N GLY A 131 13.40 6.13 11.77
CA GLY A 131 12.08 6.45 12.32
C GLY A 131 11.10 7.14 11.38
N ALA A 132 11.41 7.29 10.09
CA ALA A 132 10.42 7.71 9.10
C ALA A 132 9.26 6.70 9.03
N ALA A 133 8.04 7.20 9.14
CA ALA A 133 6.85 6.37 9.04
C ALA A 133 6.79 5.71 7.64
N PRO A 134 6.27 4.48 7.52
CA PRO A 134 6.13 3.81 6.23
C PRO A 134 5.35 4.62 5.20
N SER A 135 4.56 5.63 5.60
CA SER A 135 3.72 6.49 4.76
C SER A 135 4.46 7.44 3.81
N GLU A 136 5.79 7.51 3.86
CA GLU A 136 6.62 8.11 2.80
C GLU A 136 6.79 7.16 1.59
N VAL A 137 5.82 6.25 1.38
CA VAL A 137 5.79 5.27 0.30
C VAL A 137 5.82 6.02 -1.03
N ALA A 138 7.01 6.06 -1.62
CA ALA A 138 7.37 6.42 -2.98
C ALA A 138 6.78 7.75 -3.49
N ALA A 139 7.65 8.61 -4.03
CA ALA A 139 7.21 9.75 -4.87
C ALA A 139 6.42 9.33 -6.14
N ASP A 140 6.12 8.03 -6.28
CA ASP A 140 5.35 7.44 -7.36
C ASP A 140 4.44 6.30 -6.82
N PRO A 141 3.12 6.54 -6.71
CA PRO A 141 2.14 5.52 -6.33
C PRO A 141 2.10 4.30 -7.25
N ALA A 142 2.44 4.44 -8.54
CA ALA A 142 2.49 3.34 -9.48
C ALA A 142 3.66 2.40 -9.18
N ALA A 143 4.83 2.95 -8.81
CA ALA A 143 5.97 2.17 -8.33
C ALA A 143 5.63 1.42 -7.02
N ALA A 144 4.92 2.05 -6.10
CA ALA A 144 4.47 1.41 -4.86
C ALA A 144 3.55 0.22 -5.11
N ALA A 145 2.57 0.37 -6.01
CA ALA A 145 1.68 -0.72 -6.41
C ALA A 145 2.44 -1.84 -7.15
N THR A 146 3.44 -1.49 -7.96
CA THR A 146 4.32 -2.45 -8.63
C THR A 146 5.13 -3.28 -7.62
N GLU A 147 5.63 -2.66 -6.56
CA GLU A 147 6.29 -3.37 -5.45
C GLU A 147 5.33 -4.32 -4.74
N ALA A 148 4.10 -3.86 -4.45
CA ALA A 148 3.09 -4.70 -3.83
C ALA A 148 2.78 -5.94 -4.68
N ILE A 149 2.63 -5.80 -6.00
CA ILE A 149 2.49 -6.94 -6.92
C ILE A 149 3.70 -7.85 -6.82
N ARG A 150 4.92 -7.30 -6.85
CA ARG A 150 6.17 -8.07 -6.82
C ARG A 150 6.26 -8.96 -5.58
N VAL A 151 5.92 -8.42 -4.42
CA VAL A 151 5.98 -9.11 -3.12
C VAL A 151 4.85 -10.13 -3.01
N LEU A 152 3.61 -9.71 -3.28
CA LEU A 152 2.42 -10.53 -3.01
C LEU A 152 2.21 -11.66 -4.02
N GLN A 153 2.65 -11.52 -5.27
CA GLN A 153 2.43 -12.54 -6.31
C GLN A 153 2.94 -13.95 -5.93
N THR A 154 3.92 -14.05 -5.00
CA THR A 154 4.57 -15.32 -4.67
C THR A 154 3.74 -16.17 -3.69
N SER A 155 2.85 -15.55 -2.92
CA SER A 155 1.94 -16.21 -1.98
C SER A 155 0.47 -15.88 -2.27
N SER A 156 0.15 -15.71 -3.55
CA SER A 156 -1.20 -15.42 -4.03
C SER A 156 -1.61 -16.31 -5.20
N ASP A 157 -2.89 -16.64 -5.26
CA ASP A 157 -3.55 -16.95 -6.53
C ASP A 157 -3.75 -15.65 -7.31
N VAL A 158 -3.18 -15.58 -8.52
CA VAL A 158 -3.17 -14.37 -9.34
C VAL A 158 -4.09 -14.57 -10.55
N ALA A 159 -5.04 -13.65 -10.73
CA ALA A 159 -6.04 -13.72 -11.79
C ALA A 159 -6.22 -12.38 -12.51
N VAL A 160 -6.71 -12.42 -13.75
CA VAL A 160 -7.22 -11.24 -14.48
C VAL A 160 -8.74 -11.31 -14.48
N ASP A 161 -9.38 -10.43 -13.71
CA ASP A 161 -10.82 -10.39 -13.47
C ASP A 161 -11.50 -9.32 -14.33
N GLY A 162 -11.32 -9.44 -15.64
CA GLY A 162 -11.92 -8.53 -16.62
C GLY A 162 -11.14 -7.24 -16.80
N THR A 163 -11.88 -6.17 -17.08
CA THR A 163 -11.34 -4.87 -17.49
C THR A 163 -12.14 -3.74 -16.87
N SER A 164 -11.51 -2.58 -16.75
CA SER A 164 -12.13 -1.36 -16.24
C SER A 164 -11.57 -0.13 -16.95
N GLU A 165 -12.02 1.05 -16.53
CA GLU A 165 -11.48 2.33 -16.95
C GLU A 165 -11.06 3.12 -15.69
N VAL A 166 -9.86 3.70 -15.72
CA VAL A 166 -9.29 4.51 -14.62
C VAL A 166 -8.69 5.77 -15.23
N ALA A 167 -9.06 6.95 -14.71
CA ALA A 167 -8.64 8.25 -15.27
C ALA A 167 -8.82 8.36 -16.80
N GLY A 168 -9.91 7.79 -17.34
CA GLY A 168 -10.19 7.77 -18.79
C GLY A 168 -9.34 6.79 -19.60
N ARG A 169 -8.59 5.90 -18.94
CA ARG A 169 -7.71 4.91 -19.59
C ARG A 169 -8.22 3.48 -19.38
N PRO A 170 -8.27 2.65 -20.43
CA PRO A 170 -8.69 1.27 -20.30
C PRO A 170 -7.63 0.46 -19.55
N ALA A 171 -8.07 -0.39 -18.62
CA ALA A 171 -7.21 -1.16 -17.75
C ALA A 171 -7.64 -2.63 -17.63
N TYR A 172 -6.67 -3.50 -17.38
CA TYR A 172 -6.89 -4.87 -16.92
C TYR A 172 -7.05 -4.89 -15.41
N GLU A 173 -8.00 -5.67 -14.88
CA GLU A 173 -8.18 -5.82 -13.43
C GLU A 173 -7.40 -7.05 -12.96
N LEU A 174 -6.21 -6.83 -12.38
CA LEU A 174 -5.41 -7.86 -11.73
C LEU A 174 -5.92 -8.09 -10.31
N VAL A 175 -6.12 -9.34 -9.92
CA VAL A 175 -6.55 -9.72 -8.58
C VAL A 175 -5.51 -10.65 -7.97
N LEU A 176 -5.05 -10.31 -6.76
CA LEU A 176 -4.16 -11.14 -5.94
C LEU A 176 -4.95 -11.60 -4.71
N THR A 177 -5.21 -12.89 -4.62
CA THR A 177 -5.89 -13.52 -3.49
C THR A 177 -4.88 -14.31 -2.67
N PRO A 178 -4.77 -14.11 -1.34
CA PRO A 178 -3.84 -14.86 -0.50
C PRO A 178 -4.02 -16.36 -0.65
N ASP A 179 -2.92 -17.11 -0.67
CA ASP A 179 -2.97 -18.57 -0.64
C ASP A 179 -3.70 -19.08 0.63
N PRO A 180 -4.34 -20.26 0.60
CA PRO A 180 -5.06 -20.79 1.76
C PRO A 180 -4.20 -21.02 3.02
N THR A 181 -2.87 -20.99 2.87
CA THR A 181 -1.91 -21.10 3.98
C THR A 181 -1.59 -19.78 4.64
N GLU A 182 -1.87 -18.65 3.99
CA GLU A 182 -1.62 -17.32 4.54
C GLU A 182 -2.62 -17.02 5.66
N ARG A 183 -2.14 -16.37 6.72
CA ARG A 183 -2.84 -15.97 7.93
C ARG A 183 -3.00 -14.45 7.95
N THR A 184 -3.82 -13.95 7.02
CA THR A 184 -4.13 -12.52 6.86
C THR A 184 -5.60 -12.20 7.13
N LEU A 185 -5.87 -10.95 7.53
CA LEU A 185 -7.21 -10.36 7.62
C LEU A 185 -7.69 -9.78 6.28
N LEU A 186 -6.81 -9.70 5.29
CA LEU A 186 -7.14 -9.23 3.95
C LEU A 186 -7.77 -10.36 3.13
N ARG A 187 -8.71 -9.99 2.27
CA ARG A 187 -9.38 -10.90 1.35
C ARG A 187 -8.68 -10.96 0.01
N GLU A 188 -8.34 -9.79 -0.53
CA GLU A 188 -7.66 -9.66 -1.82
C GLU A 188 -7.11 -8.23 -2.00
N VAL A 189 -6.16 -8.11 -2.91
CA VAL A 189 -5.71 -6.84 -3.48
C VAL A 189 -6.09 -6.84 -4.95
N ARG A 190 -6.71 -5.76 -5.40
CA ARG A 190 -7.02 -5.51 -6.81
C ARG A 190 -6.15 -4.39 -7.35
N VAL A 191 -5.62 -4.57 -8.55
CA VAL A 191 -4.83 -3.56 -9.23
C VAL A 191 -5.36 -3.37 -10.64
N ALA A 192 -5.83 -2.17 -10.96
CA ALA A 192 -6.14 -1.79 -12.33
C ALA A 192 -4.82 -1.44 -13.05
N VAL A 193 -4.47 -2.19 -14.09
CA VAL A 193 -3.22 -2.03 -14.85
C VAL A 193 -3.52 -1.44 -16.22
N ASP A 194 -2.87 -0.33 -16.56
CA ASP A 194 -3.05 0.33 -17.87
C ASP A 194 -2.84 -0.63 -19.04
N ALA A 195 -3.73 -0.61 -20.03
CA ALA A 195 -3.68 -1.53 -21.15
C ALA A 195 -2.48 -1.29 -22.09
N GLU A 196 -1.96 -0.05 -22.14
CA GLU A 196 -0.93 0.39 -23.08
C GLU A 196 0.45 0.46 -22.40
N GLN A 197 0.57 1.29 -21.36
CA GLN A 197 1.81 1.59 -20.63
C GLN A 197 2.13 0.56 -19.56
N ARG A 198 1.19 -0.35 -19.24
CA ARG A 198 1.35 -1.44 -18.26
C ARG A 198 1.70 -1.00 -16.85
N ILE A 199 1.38 0.25 -16.47
CA ILE A 199 1.55 0.73 -15.10
C ILE A 199 0.28 0.51 -14.25
N PRO A 200 0.41 0.33 -12.94
CA PRO A 200 -0.72 0.39 -12.02
C PRO A 200 -1.38 1.77 -12.02
N LEU A 201 -2.71 1.80 -12.22
CA LEU A 201 -3.52 3.02 -12.19
C LEU A 201 -4.34 3.17 -10.91
N ARG A 202 -4.72 2.06 -10.28
CA ARG A 202 -5.45 2.02 -9.01
C ARG A 202 -5.10 0.74 -8.27
N LEU A 203 -4.86 0.86 -6.97
CA LEU A 203 -4.74 -0.24 -6.03
C LEU A 203 -5.88 -0.17 -5.03
N THR A 204 -6.56 -1.30 -4.83
CA THR A 204 -7.69 -1.45 -3.92
C THR A 204 -7.44 -2.64 -3.00
N VAL A 205 -7.51 -2.43 -1.69
CA VAL A 205 -7.38 -3.49 -0.69
C VAL A 205 -8.75 -3.78 -0.09
N LEU A 206 -9.11 -5.06 -0.03
CA LEU A 206 -10.38 -5.50 0.55
C LEU A 206 -10.13 -6.44 1.72
N ALA A 207 -10.86 -6.24 2.82
CA ALA A 207 -10.78 -7.07 4.01
C ALA A 207 -11.78 -8.23 4.00
N GLN A 208 -11.49 -9.24 4.82
CA GLN A 208 -12.43 -10.33 5.07
C GLN A 208 -13.70 -9.79 5.75
N GLY A 209 -14.87 -10.23 5.27
CA GLY A 209 -16.16 -9.82 5.83
C GLY A 209 -16.70 -8.46 5.37
N SER A 210 -15.98 -7.75 4.48
CA SER A 210 -16.44 -6.51 3.85
C SER A 210 -16.40 -6.60 2.31
N THR A 211 -17.37 -5.99 1.65
CA THR A 211 -17.36 -5.74 0.20
C THR A 211 -16.80 -4.37 -0.14
N ASP A 212 -16.77 -3.45 0.82
CA ASP A 212 -16.25 -2.10 0.63
C ASP A 212 -14.72 -2.11 0.75
N PRO A 213 -14.00 -1.36 -0.10
CA PRO A 213 -12.57 -1.15 0.04
C PRO A 213 -12.20 -0.57 1.40
N VAL A 214 -11.12 -1.09 1.96
CA VAL A 214 -10.58 -0.58 3.23
C VAL A 214 -9.42 0.38 3.03
N PHE A 215 -8.80 0.29 1.87
CA PHE A 215 -7.79 1.20 1.37
C PHE A 215 -7.92 1.23 -0.14
N GLN A 216 -7.88 2.42 -0.72
CA GLN A 216 -7.81 2.62 -2.14
C GLN A 216 -6.86 3.77 -2.44
N VAL A 217 -6.05 3.62 -3.47
CA VAL A 217 -5.27 4.70 -4.04
C VAL A 217 -5.33 4.58 -5.55
N GLY A 218 -5.62 5.66 -6.27
CA GLY A 218 -5.66 5.61 -7.73
C GLY A 218 -5.77 6.96 -8.41
N PHE A 219 -5.38 6.99 -9.68
CA PHE A 219 -5.46 8.20 -10.49
C PHE A 219 -6.93 8.58 -10.77
N THR A 220 -7.25 9.84 -10.50
CA THR A 220 -8.47 10.50 -10.96
C THR A 220 -8.22 11.24 -12.28
N GLU A 221 -6.98 11.70 -12.48
CA GLU A 221 -6.48 12.34 -13.69
C GLU A 221 -5.09 11.79 -14.02
N LEU A 222 -4.81 11.52 -15.30
CA LEU A 222 -3.50 11.05 -15.74
C LEU A 222 -3.23 11.47 -17.19
N GLU A 223 -2.11 12.12 -17.41
CA GLU A 223 -1.63 12.55 -18.72
C GLU A 223 -0.17 12.14 -18.90
N PHE A 224 0.11 11.42 -19.99
CA PHE A 224 1.48 11.10 -20.41
C PHE A 224 2.00 12.19 -21.33
N ALA A 225 3.01 12.91 -20.85
CA ALA A 225 3.64 14.01 -21.55
C ALA A 225 5.03 14.26 -20.96
N ALA A 226 5.94 14.81 -21.75
CA ALA A 226 7.23 15.27 -21.25
C ALA A 226 7.03 16.32 -20.15
N GLN A 227 7.71 16.14 -19.03
CA GLN A 227 7.65 17.05 -17.89
C GLN A 227 8.79 18.07 -17.94
N ASP A 228 8.57 19.25 -17.36
CA ASP A 228 9.64 20.24 -17.20
C ASP A 228 10.64 19.73 -16.15
N ALA A 229 11.92 19.73 -16.49
CA ALA A 229 12.98 19.28 -15.59
C ALA A 229 13.02 20.07 -14.28
N GLU A 230 12.54 21.33 -14.27
CA GLU A 230 12.48 22.14 -13.06
C GLU A 230 11.56 21.52 -11.98
N LEU A 231 10.57 20.70 -12.34
CA LEU A 231 9.66 20.03 -11.40
C LEU A 231 10.38 19.07 -10.45
N PHE A 232 11.48 18.46 -10.92
CA PHE A 232 12.25 17.45 -10.20
C PHE A 232 13.43 18.05 -9.43
N THR A 233 13.56 19.38 -9.46
CA THR A 233 14.51 20.11 -8.62
C THR A 233 13.78 20.72 -7.43
N PHE A 234 14.46 20.80 -6.29
CA PHE A 234 13.91 21.47 -5.11
C PHE A 234 14.91 22.46 -4.52
N THR A 235 14.45 23.70 -4.33
CA THR A 235 15.21 24.73 -3.60
C THR A 235 14.44 25.05 -2.32
N PRO A 236 15.02 24.79 -1.13
CA PRO A 236 14.43 25.16 0.14
C PRO A 236 13.96 26.63 0.17
N PRO A 237 12.70 26.91 0.54
CA PRO A 237 12.23 28.28 0.67
C PRO A 237 13.09 29.08 1.68
N PRO A 238 13.27 30.40 1.51
CA PRO A 238 14.06 31.21 2.43
C PRO A 238 13.56 31.09 3.88
N GLY A 239 14.48 30.84 4.82
CA GLY A 239 14.18 30.67 6.23
C GLY A 239 13.52 29.32 6.57
N SER A 240 13.80 28.29 5.79
CA SER A 240 13.48 26.90 6.12
C SER A 240 14.60 26.29 6.94
N GLU A 241 14.25 25.41 7.87
CA GLU A 241 15.20 24.52 8.54
C GLU A 241 15.50 23.34 7.62
N VAL A 242 16.78 23.03 7.38
CA VAL A 242 17.18 21.96 6.45
C VAL A 242 17.91 20.89 7.25
N GLU A 243 17.35 19.68 7.23
CA GLU A 243 17.85 18.49 7.89
C GLU A 243 18.39 17.52 6.84
N GLN A 244 19.53 16.89 7.12
CA GLN A 244 20.07 15.85 6.25
C GLN A 244 19.66 14.48 6.77
N ALA A 245 19.15 13.64 5.88
CA ALA A 245 18.90 12.25 6.17
C ALA A 245 20.24 11.56 6.43
N GLU A 246 20.34 10.86 7.55
CA GLU A 246 21.57 10.17 7.90
C GLU A 246 21.61 8.81 7.19
N ARG A 247 22.70 8.56 6.46
CA ARG A 247 23.04 7.21 6.00
C ARG A 247 23.33 6.34 7.22
N PRO A 248 22.79 5.12 7.32
CA PRO A 248 23.29 4.13 8.28
C PRO A 248 24.68 3.65 7.81
N GLU A 249 25.72 4.46 7.99
CA GLU A 249 27.10 4.03 7.80
C GLU A 249 27.53 3.16 8.99
N GLY A 250 28.46 2.22 8.71
CA GLY A 250 28.82 1.12 9.59
C GLY A 250 28.85 1.45 11.08
N VAL A 251 28.12 0.64 11.86
CA VAL A 251 27.97 0.74 13.31
C VAL A 251 29.33 0.63 14.02
N GLU A 252 30.06 1.73 14.11
CA GLU A 252 30.76 2.07 15.35
C GLU A 252 29.74 2.79 16.22
N ARG A 253 29.03 1.97 16.99
CA ARG A 253 27.99 2.31 17.96
C ARG A 253 28.31 3.61 18.71
N PRO A 254 27.58 4.72 18.46
CA PRO A 254 27.41 5.74 19.48
C PRO A 254 26.53 5.09 20.56
N GLU A 255 27.07 4.96 21.77
CA GLU A 255 26.24 4.71 22.94
C GLU A 255 25.27 5.91 23.04
N GLU A 256 23.96 5.63 23.17
CA GLU A 256 22.84 6.61 23.26
C GLU A 256 22.04 6.93 21.97
N SER A 257 21.70 5.90 21.17
CA SER A 257 20.41 5.86 20.46
C SER A 257 19.64 4.62 20.92
N THR A 258 18.51 4.81 21.59
CA THR A 258 17.73 3.75 22.28
C THR A 258 16.63 3.11 21.42
N GLY A 259 16.54 3.42 20.13
CA GLY A 259 15.59 2.78 19.20
C GLY A 259 16.22 1.65 18.41
N ALA A 260 15.78 0.40 18.61
CA ALA A 260 16.14 -0.69 17.71
C ALA A 260 15.48 -0.48 16.33
N ALA A 261 16.22 -0.71 15.25
CA ALA A 261 15.68 -0.62 13.89
C ALA A 261 14.48 -1.56 13.71
N PRO A 262 13.44 -1.16 12.94
CA PRO A 262 12.28 -2.01 12.70
C PRO A 262 12.68 -3.37 12.10
N GLN A 263 12.15 -4.44 12.66
CA GLN A 263 12.32 -5.80 12.18
C GLN A 263 11.07 -6.21 11.40
N VAL A 264 11.28 -6.80 10.22
CA VAL A 264 10.20 -7.40 9.44
C VAL A 264 10.22 -8.90 9.70
N VAL A 265 9.07 -9.45 10.10
CA VAL A 265 8.89 -10.86 10.46
C VAL A 265 7.79 -11.45 9.60
N GLY A 266 8.09 -12.56 8.92
CA GLY A 266 7.18 -13.17 7.95
C GLY A 266 7.41 -12.62 6.54
N ASP A 267 6.58 -13.10 5.60
CA ASP A 267 6.68 -12.81 4.18
C ASP A 267 5.26 -12.60 3.62
N GLY A 268 5.14 -11.89 2.49
CA GLY A 268 3.87 -11.73 1.78
C GLY A 268 2.74 -11.18 2.66
N TRP A 269 1.63 -11.92 2.76
CA TRP A 269 0.43 -11.50 3.48
C TRP A 269 0.54 -11.64 5.01
N ASP A 270 1.51 -12.44 5.48
CA ASP A 270 1.77 -12.73 6.90
C ASP A 270 2.80 -11.79 7.52
N THR A 271 3.16 -10.73 6.79
CA THR A 271 4.20 -9.78 7.20
C THR A 271 3.77 -8.99 8.44
N VAL A 272 4.64 -9.00 9.45
CA VAL A 272 4.54 -8.20 10.67
C VAL A 272 5.75 -7.30 10.77
N VAL A 273 5.51 -6.01 11.01
CA VAL A 273 6.56 -5.06 11.35
C VAL A 273 6.63 -4.95 12.87
N VAL A 274 7.80 -5.20 13.43
CA VAL A 274 8.09 -5.05 14.86
C VAL A 274 9.08 -3.90 15.04
N ALA A 275 8.73 -2.89 15.82
CA ALA A 275 9.60 -1.75 16.08
C ALA A 275 9.60 -1.40 17.57
N THR A 276 10.66 -0.77 18.05
CA THR A 276 10.68 -0.16 19.38
C THR A 276 10.37 1.32 19.22
N LEU A 277 9.35 1.79 19.92
CA LEU A 277 9.02 3.21 19.91
C LEU A 277 10.02 4.00 20.75
N PRO A 278 10.44 5.19 20.31
CA PRO A 278 11.24 6.09 21.15
C PRO A 278 10.45 6.47 22.40
N GLU A 279 11.15 6.68 23.51
CA GLU A 279 10.55 7.13 24.77
C GLU A 279 9.79 8.45 24.53
N GLN A 280 8.47 8.44 24.75
CA GLN A 280 7.66 9.63 24.53
C GLN A 280 7.96 10.69 25.59
N PRO A 281 8.12 11.97 25.22
CA PRO A 281 8.22 13.04 26.20
C PRO A 281 6.94 13.07 27.05
N GLN A 282 7.10 13.04 28.37
CA GLN A 282 5.97 13.16 29.28
C GLN A 282 5.31 14.53 29.05
N THR A 283 4.00 14.55 28.85
CA THR A 283 3.27 15.82 28.79
C THR A 283 3.38 16.52 30.15
N GLU A 284 3.60 17.84 30.16
CA GLU A 284 3.81 18.63 31.38
C GLU A 284 2.62 18.56 32.37
N ASP A 285 1.45 18.15 31.88
CA ASP A 285 0.21 17.97 32.66
C ASP A 285 -0.01 16.53 33.18
N GLY A 286 0.93 15.60 32.96
CA GLY A 286 0.80 14.20 33.43
C GLY A 286 -0.30 13.41 32.73
N GLY A 287 -0.73 13.86 31.54
CA GLY A 287 -1.70 13.15 30.70
C GLY A 287 -1.04 12.07 29.85
N GLU A 288 -1.80 11.03 29.51
CA GLU A 288 -1.37 10.01 28.55
C GLU A 288 -1.14 10.65 27.17
N GLY A 289 0.06 10.47 26.62
CA GLY A 289 0.40 10.90 25.26
C GLY A 289 -0.51 10.26 24.20
N PRO A 290 -0.42 10.67 22.92
CA PRO A 290 -1.29 10.18 21.85
C PRO A 290 -1.38 8.64 21.79
N LEU A 291 -0.25 7.96 22.02
CA LEU A 291 -0.20 6.50 22.07
C LEU A 291 -0.90 5.88 23.29
N GLY A 292 -0.87 6.54 24.45
CA GLY A 292 -1.58 6.07 25.64
C GLY A 292 -3.10 6.15 25.48
N GLN A 293 -3.58 7.17 24.77
CA GLN A 293 -5.00 7.27 24.39
C GLN A 293 -5.41 6.15 23.43
N VAL A 294 -4.55 5.79 22.47
CA VAL A 294 -4.79 4.65 21.58
C VAL A 294 -4.73 3.32 22.36
N ALA A 295 -3.81 3.17 23.30
CA ALA A 295 -3.70 2.00 24.16
C ALA A 295 -4.95 1.82 25.05
N ALA A 296 -5.57 2.91 25.51
CA ALA A 296 -6.81 2.86 26.28
C ALA A 296 -8.02 2.31 25.49
N LEU A 297 -7.96 2.31 24.15
CA LEU A 297 -9.00 1.76 23.27
C LEU A 297 -8.80 0.27 22.97
N GLY A 298 -7.63 -0.29 23.28
CA GLY A 298 -7.31 -1.68 23.00
C GLY A 298 -7.69 -2.64 24.12
N THR A 299 -7.51 -3.93 23.87
CA THR A 299 -7.77 -5.01 24.83
C THR A 299 -6.46 -5.49 25.45
N PRO A 300 -6.37 -5.64 26.78
CA PRO A 300 -5.18 -6.23 27.41
C PRO A 300 -4.93 -7.65 26.90
N VAL A 301 -3.69 -7.91 26.50
CA VAL A 301 -3.21 -9.20 26.00
C VAL A 301 -1.89 -9.56 26.68
N SER A 302 -1.54 -10.85 26.74
CA SER A 302 -0.27 -11.31 27.31
C SER A 302 0.19 -12.59 26.65
N GLY A 303 1.50 -12.77 26.54
CA GLY A 303 2.14 -13.92 25.93
C GLY A 303 3.57 -14.15 26.43
N PRO A 304 4.33 -15.07 25.80
CA PRO A 304 5.72 -15.33 26.17
C PRO A 304 6.63 -14.09 26.08
N TRP A 305 6.24 -13.10 25.29
CA TRP A 305 6.92 -11.83 25.08
C TRP A 305 6.59 -10.77 26.14
N GLY A 306 5.68 -11.04 27.09
CA GLY A 306 5.25 -10.10 28.12
C GLY A 306 3.75 -9.78 28.05
N SER A 307 3.39 -8.57 28.50
CA SER A 307 2.04 -8.02 28.46
C SER A 307 1.98 -6.78 27.58
N GLY A 308 0.78 -6.45 27.11
CA GLY A 308 0.55 -5.26 26.30
C GLY A 308 -0.92 -5.07 25.97
N THR A 309 -1.16 -4.17 25.03
CA THR A 309 -2.49 -3.83 24.54
C THR A 309 -2.62 -4.20 23.07
N LEU A 310 -3.60 -5.05 22.78
CA LEU A 310 -4.02 -5.38 21.42
C LEU A 310 -5.01 -4.33 20.90
N ILE A 311 -4.70 -3.79 19.74
CA ILE A 311 -5.57 -2.90 18.96
C ILE A 311 -5.95 -3.67 17.70
N THR A 312 -7.24 -3.88 17.47
CA THR A 312 -7.75 -4.59 16.29
C THR A 312 -8.61 -3.66 15.45
N THR A 313 -8.43 -3.73 14.14
CA THR A 313 -9.32 -3.12 13.15
C THR A 313 -9.89 -4.21 12.24
N ALA A 314 -10.74 -3.85 11.27
CA ALA A 314 -11.26 -4.80 10.30
C ALA A 314 -10.19 -5.40 9.36
N VAL A 315 -8.99 -4.81 9.37
CA VAL A 315 -8.00 -4.92 8.29
C VAL A 315 -6.63 -5.32 8.81
N GLY A 316 -6.42 -5.21 10.11
CA GLY A 316 -5.13 -5.42 10.73
C GLY A 316 -5.25 -5.45 12.24
N SER A 317 -4.15 -5.84 12.86
CA SER A 317 -3.99 -5.80 14.31
C SER A 317 -2.64 -5.17 14.63
N ALA A 318 -2.56 -4.57 15.80
CA ALA A 318 -1.31 -4.10 16.39
C ALA A 318 -1.27 -4.47 17.87
N ILE A 319 -0.10 -4.84 18.37
CA ILE A 319 0.16 -5.02 19.80
C ILE A 319 1.19 -3.97 20.21
N LEU A 320 0.82 -3.11 21.16
CA LEU A 320 1.76 -2.26 21.89
C LEU A 320 2.12 -2.97 23.20
N THR A 321 3.35 -3.38 23.35
CA THR A 321 3.84 -4.06 24.55
C THR A 321 4.19 -3.06 25.65
N ASP A 322 4.12 -3.50 26.91
CA ASP A 322 4.46 -2.65 28.07
C ASP A 322 5.94 -2.24 28.11
N ASP A 323 6.80 -2.97 27.39
CA ASP A 323 8.23 -2.67 27.23
C ASP A 323 8.53 -1.75 26.02
N GLY A 324 7.51 -1.19 25.37
CA GLY A 324 7.64 -0.15 24.33
C GLY A 324 7.83 -0.67 22.91
N ARG A 325 7.66 -1.97 22.67
CA ARG A 325 7.64 -2.56 21.32
C ARG A 325 6.24 -2.45 20.72
N VAL A 326 6.18 -2.30 19.40
CA VAL A 326 4.96 -2.39 18.62
C VAL A 326 5.14 -3.47 17.58
N ALA A 327 4.20 -4.41 17.50
CA ALA A 327 4.06 -5.32 16.37
C ALA A 327 2.77 -5.01 15.64
N ALA A 328 2.83 -4.74 14.33
CA ALA A 328 1.66 -4.42 13.53
C ALA A 328 1.69 -5.14 12.18
N GLY A 329 0.52 -5.56 11.71
CA GLY A 329 0.36 -6.21 10.43
C GLY A 329 -1.11 -6.42 10.06
N ALA A 330 -1.36 -6.72 8.79
CA ALA A 330 -2.70 -7.07 8.30
C ALA A 330 -3.07 -8.52 8.66
N VAL A 331 -2.79 -8.93 9.90
CA VAL A 331 -2.80 -10.32 10.38
C VAL A 331 -3.57 -10.45 11.69
N PRO A 332 -4.06 -11.65 12.05
CA PRO A 332 -4.65 -11.90 13.35
C PRO A 332 -3.63 -11.77 14.50
N GLU A 333 -4.12 -11.52 15.72
CA GLU A 333 -3.34 -11.45 16.97
C GLU A 333 -2.31 -12.58 17.14
N GLN A 334 -2.66 -13.79 16.71
CA GLN A 334 -1.80 -14.98 16.84
C GLN A 334 -0.47 -14.79 16.10
N VAL A 335 -0.51 -14.19 14.91
CA VAL A 335 0.68 -13.94 14.09
C VAL A 335 1.55 -12.86 14.73
N LEU A 336 0.94 -11.80 15.28
CA LEU A 336 1.66 -10.77 16.03
C LEU A 336 2.36 -11.34 17.28
N THR A 337 1.67 -12.21 18.01
CA THR A 337 2.21 -12.86 19.21
C THR A 337 3.40 -13.77 18.87
N GLU A 338 3.33 -14.49 17.76
CA GLU A 338 4.46 -15.28 17.26
C GLU A 338 5.63 -14.40 16.84
N ALA A 339 5.37 -13.26 16.18
CA ALA A 339 6.40 -12.32 15.75
C ALA A 339 7.13 -11.68 16.94
N LEU A 340 6.40 -11.26 17.98
CA LEU A 340 6.96 -10.67 19.20
C LEU A 340 7.78 -11.66 20.05
N GLY A 341 7.54 -12.96 19.87
CA GLY A 341 8.23 -14.02 20.60
C GLY A 341 9.55 -14.49 19.96
N ARG A 342 9.95 -13.92 18.83
CA ARG A 342 11.20 -14.25 18.13
C ARG A 342 12.40 -13.43 18.62
#